data_AF-A0A136L2T9-F1
#
_entry.id   AF-A0A136L2T9-F1
#
_cell.length_a   1.000
_cell.length_b   1.000
_cell.length_c   1.000
_cell.angle_alpha   90.00
_cell.angle_beta   90.00
_cell.angle_gamma   90.00
#
_symmetry.space_group_name_H-M   'P 1'
#
loop_
_entity.id
_entity.type
_entity.pdbx_description
1 polymer ?
#
loop_
_entity_poly.entity_id
_entity_poly.type
_entity_poly.pdbx_seq_one_letter_code
_entity_poly.pdbx_strand_id
1 'polypeptide(L)'
;MRALPQRKPNRLQGYDYSQNGAYFVTLCTQKRAEIFGTIESVGDGLARPDGEYRPDGEYRPDGEYRPDGEYRPDGEYRPDGVMMRLSEYGRIAEDELRNIPAHYRGNVLIDNFVVMPNHIHAIILIADHKRDAGRANPTGRANP
;
A
#
# COMPACT_ATOMS: atom_id res chain seq x y z
N MET A 1 15.50 -38.18 -1.58
CA MET A 1 14.63 -37.03 -1.95
C MET A 1 14.48 -36.13 -0.73
N ARG A 2 14.72 -34.81 -0.86
CA ARG A 2 14.52 -33.85 0.23
C ARG A 2 13.01 -33.61 0.41
N ALA A 3 12.50 -33.69 1.64
CA ALA A 3 11.12 -33.35 1.94
C ALA A 3 10.85 -31.87 1.61
N LEU A 4 9.75 -31.59 0.91
CA LEU A 4 9.34 -30.21 0.64
C LEU A 4 8.88 -29.54 1.94
N PRO A 5 9.18 -28.25 2.15
CA PRO A 5 8.72 -27.53 3.33
C PRO A 5 7.19 -27.52 3.38
N GLN A 6 6.63 -27.93 4.51
CA GLN A 6 5.19 -27.93 4.73
C GLN A 6 4.72 -26.48 4.90
N ARG A 7 3.88 -26.00 3.98
CA ARG A 7 3.33 -24.63 4.07
C ARG A 7 2.36 -24.55 5.24
N LYS A 8 2.52 -23.52 6.08
CA LYS A 8 1.51 -23.14 7.06
C LYS A 8 0.24 -22.66 6.34
N PRO A 9 -0.96 -22.92 6.87
CA PRO A 9 -2.18 -22.34 6.33
C PRO A 9 -2.10 -20.80 6.41
N ASN A 10 -2.40 -20.12 5.32
CA ASN A 10 -2.41 -18.65 5.27
C ASN A 10 -3.59 -18.05 6.03
N ARG A 11 -4.64 -18.83 6.29
CA ARG A 11 -5.85 -18.40 7.00
C ARG A 11 -5.82 -18.94 8.42
N LEU A 12 -6.08 -18.06 9.38
CA LEU A 12 -6.31 -18.42 10.76
C LEU A 12 -7.62 -19.22 10.85
N GLN A 13 -7.55 -20.43 11.41
CA GLN A 13 -8.72 -21.29 11.54
C GLN A 13 -9.73 -20.66 12.50
N GLY A 14 -11.02 -20.70 12.13
CA GLY A 14 -12.11 -20.14 12.92
C GLY A 14 -12.28 -18.62 12.82
N TYR A 15 -11.41 -17.93 12.07
CA TYR A 15 -11.55 -16.49 11.83
C TYR A 15 -12.43 -16.20 10.60
N ASP A 16 -13.38 -15.29 10.76
CA ASP A 16 -14.26 -14.85 9.67
C ASP A 16 -13.65 -13.64 8.95
N TYR A 17 -13.12 -13.88 7.76
CA TYR A 17 -12.49 -12.87 6.91
C TYR A 17 -13.51 -11.99 6.15
N SER A 18 -14.81 -12.19 6.35
CA SER A 18 -15.84 -11.26 5.86
C SER A 18 -16.09 -10.10 6.81
N GLN A 19 -15.59 -10.18 8.05
CA GLN A 19 -15.75 -9.12 9.04
C GLN A 19 -14.99 -7.85 8.66
N ASN A 20 -15.47 -6.72 9.19
CA ASN A 20 -14.81 -5.44 9.03
C ASN A 20 -13.39 -5.47 9.58
N GLY A 21 -12.44 -4.89 8.84
CA GLY A 21 -11.04 -4.88 9.20
C GLY A 21 -10.11 -4.51 8.05
N ALA A 22 -8.83 -4.36 8.38
CA ALA A 22 -7.76 -4.16 7.42
C ALA A 22 -7.08 -5.49 7.09
N TYR A 23 -6.88 -5.74 5.80
CA TYR A 23 -6.32 -6.98 5.28
C TYR A 23 -5.13 -6.69 4.39
N PHE A 24 -3.97 -7.25 4.74
CA PHE A 24 -2.82 -7.27 3.86
C PHE A 24 -2.95 -8.40 2.85
N VAL A 25 -2.99 -8.05 1.56
CA VAL A 25 -3.15 -8.98 0.45
C VAL A 25 -1.91 -8.95 -0.43
N THR A 26 -1.45 -10.13 -0.83
CA THR A 26 -0.41 -10.28 -1.84
C THR A 26 -0.91 -11.14 -2.98
N LEU A 27 -0.80 -10.64 -4.21
CA LEU A 27 -1.13 -11.36 -5.43
C LEU A 27 0.17 -11.62 -6.20
N CYS A 28 0.52 -12.89 -6.42
CA CYS A 28 1.71 -13.25 -7.19
C CYS A 28 1.30 -13.76 -8.57
N THR A 29 2.08 -13.41 -9.58
CA THR A 29 1.92 -13.96 -10.93
C THR A 29 2.27 -15.45 -10.94
N GLN A 30 1.71 -16.18 -11.90
CA GLN A 30 2.02 -17.60 -12.06
C GLN A 30 3.52 -17.78 -12.30
N LYS A 31 4.15 -18.69 -11.54
CA LYS A 31 5.60 -18.94 -11.57
C LYS A 31 6.46 -17.69 -11.30
N ARG A 32 5.91 -16.63 -10.69
CA ARG A 32 6.57 -15.34 -10.47
C ARG A 32 7.08 -14.70 -11.77
N ALA A 33 6.38 -14.88 -12.88
CA ALA A 33 6.69 -14.21 -14.14
C ALA A 33 6.57 -12.68 -13.99
N GLU A 34 7.56 -11.94 -14.50
CA GLU A 34 7.65 -10.48 -14.41
C GLU A 34 6.77 -9.78 -15.46
N ILE A 35 5.47 -10.07 -15.44
CA ILE A 35 4.53 -9.59 -16.46
C ILE A 35 4.03 -8.17 -16.20
N PHE A 36 4.15 -7.64 -14.98
CA PHE A 36 3.67 -6.31 -14.64
C PHE A 36 4.65 -5.19 -14.98
N GLY A 37 5.89 -5.52 -15.33
CA GLY A 37 6.89 -4.53 -15.71
C GLY A 37 8.29 -4.91 -15.26
N THR A 38 9.19 -3.93 -15.29
CA THR A 38 10.59 -4.08 -14.95
C THR A 38 11.03 -3.01 -13.97
N ILE A 39 12.04 -3.33 -13.16
CA ILE A 39 12.67 -2.38 -12.25
C ILE A 39 13.93 -1.86 -12.94
N GLU A 40 14.02 -0.56 -13.12
CA GLU A 40 15.14 0.12 -13.79
C GLU A 40 15.89 0.98 -12.79
N SER A 41 17.23 0.97 -12.86
CA SER A 41 18.01 1.96 -12.14
C SER A 41 17.90 3.29 -12.86
N VAL A 42 17.41 4.28 -12.14
CA VAL A 42 17.43 5.68 -12.52
C VAL A 42 18.57 6.24 -11.72
N GLY A 43 19.75 6.30 -12.34
CA GLY A 43 21.01 6.63 -11.67
C GLY A 43 20.80 7.60 -10.52
N ASP A 44 21.38 7.24 -9.37
CA ASP A 44 21.46 8.06 -8.17
C ASP A 44 21.57 9.52 -8.57
N GLY A 45 20.49 10.28 -8.35
CA GLY A 45 20.44 11.72 -8.67
C GLY A 45 21.36 12.56 -7.78
N LEU A 46 22.52 12.04 -7.40
CA LEU A 46 23.45 12.54 -6.40
C LEU A 46 24.89 12.56 -6.92
N ALA A 47 25.11 13.22 -8.05
CA ALA A 47 26.41 13.79 -8.35
C ALA A 47 26.20 15.18 -8.96
N ARG A 48 26.12 16.21 -8.11
CA ARG A 48 26.59 17.52 -8.56
C ARG A 48 28.08 17.36 -8.89
N PRO A 49 28.59 17.98 -9.97
CA PRO A 49 29.98 17.80 -10.41
C PRO A 49 31.04 18.20 -9.38
N ASP A 50 30.65 18.81 -8.26
CA ASP A 50 31.49 19.25 -7.13
C ASP A 50 31.55 18.27 -5.95
N GLY A 51 30.76 17.19 -5.93
CA GLY A 51 30.91 16.11 -4.95
C GLY A 51 30.39 16.36 -3.53
N GLU A 52 29.57 17.39 -3.29
CA GLU A 52 28.95 17.61 -1.96
C GLU A 52 27.60 16.89 -1.82
N TYR A 53 27.57 15.87 -0.96
CA TYR A 53 26.33 15.25 -0.44
C TYR A 53 25.76 16.12 0.67
N ARG A 54 24.56 16.68 0.49
CA ARG A 54 23.78 17.28 1.59
C ARG A 54 22.67 16.31 1.99
N PRO A 55 22.70 15.74 3.20
CA PRO A 55 21.56 15.04 3.76
C PRO A 55 20.60 16.08 4.35
N ASP A 56 19.54 16.45 3.64
CA ASP A 56 18.39 17.09 4.24
C ASP A 56 17.52 16.03 4.91
N GLY A 57 17.92 15.64 6.12
CA GLY A 57 17.17 14.71 6.96
C GLY A 57 17.90 14.42 8.27
N GLU A 58 17.96 15.38 9.18
CA GLU A 58 18.44 15.13 10.54
C GLU A 58 17.47 14.19 11.26
N TYR A 59 17.91 12.95 11.49
CA TYR A 59 17.19 11.96 12.29
C TYR A 59 17.14 12.43 13.74
N ARG A 60 15.97 12.88 14.20
CA ARG A 60 15.79 13.26 15.61
C ARG A 60 15.56 12.00 16.47
N PRO A 61 16.16 11.91 17.67
CA PRO A 61 16.06 10.71 18.51
C PRO A 61 14.64 10.39 19.03
N ASP A 62 13.68 11.29 18.86
CA ASP A 62 12.31 11.18 19.38
C ASP A 62 11.32 10.47 18.44
N GLY A 63 11.76 10.07 17.23
CA GLY A 63 10.98 9.24 16.33
C GLY A 63 9.85 9.97 15.58
N GLU A 64 9.79 11.30 15.62
CA GLU A 64 8.86 12.07 14.79
C GLU A 64 9.45 12.33 13.39
N TYR A 65 9.10 11.48 12.43
CA TYR A 65 9.37 11.70 11.01
C TYR A 65 8.54 12.89 10.50
N ARG A 66 9.19 13.98 10.09
CA ARG A 66 8.53 15.09 9.39
C ARG A 66 8.61 14.85 7.88
N PRO A 67 7.47 14.78 7.17
CA PRO A 67 7.45 14.60 5.73
C PRO A 67 7.44 15.95 5.05
N ASP A 68 8.56 16.36 4.46
CA ASP A 68 8.57 17.32 3.34
C ASP A 68 8.82 16.62 1.99
N GLY A 69 8.84 15.29 1.98
CA GLY A 69 8.65 14.50 0.76
C GLY A 69 7.20 14.57 0.30
N GLU A 70 6.87 15.51 -0.58
CA GLU A 70 5.59 15.55 -1.30
C GLU A 70 5.34 14.19 -1.96
N TYR A 71 4.27 13.50 -1.54
CA TYR A 71 3.80 12.26 -2.16
C TYR A 71 3.31 12.58 -3.57
N ARG A 72 4.15 12.33 -4.59
CA ARG A 72 3.77 12.52 -5.98
C ARG A 72 2.72 11.47 -6.39
N PRO A 73 1.64 11.85 -7.09
CA PRO A 73 0.53 10.95 -7.42
C PRO A 73 0.88 9.80 -8.38
N ASP A 74 2.05 9.84 -9.02
CA ASP A 74 2.54 8.92 -10.04
C ASP A 74 3.21 7.65 -9.50
N GLY A 75 3.34 7.51 -8.18
CA GLY A 75 3.75 6.24 -7.56
C GLY A 75 5.25 5.93 -7.63
N GLU A 76 6.10 6.90 -7.95
CA GLU A 76 7.55 6.70 -7.94
C GLU A 76 8.19 7.26 -6.67
N TYR A 77 8.35 6.41 -5.65
CA TYR A 77 9.28 6.66 -4.56
C TYR A 77 10.27 5.51 -4.42
N ARG A 78 11.54 5.75 -4.75
CA ARG A 78 12.67 5.15 -4.02
C ARG A 78 13.85 6.13 -3.89
N PRO A 79 14.42 6.28 -2.68
CA PRO A 79 15.66 7.03 -2.42
C PRO A 79 16.92 6.36 -3.00
N ASP A 80 16.79 5.15 -3.54
CA ASP A 80 17.86 4.27 -4.02
C ASP A 80 18.16 4.41 -5.52
N GLY A 81 17.52 5.36 -6.23
CA GLY A 81 17.73 5.55 -7.68
C GLY A 81 17.19 4.40 -8.52
N VAL A 82 16.00 3.90 -8.16
CA VAL A 82 15.37 2.77 -8.85
C VAL A 82 13.88 3.04 -9.05
N MET A 83 13.39 2.84 -10.27
CA MET A 83 12.04 3.16 -10.73
C MET A 83 11.35 1.92 -11.30
N MET A 84 10.05 1.81 -11.06
CA MET A 84 9.22 0.74 -11.62
C MET A 84 8.66 1.17 -12.97
N ARG A 85 9.11 0.56 -14.07
CA ARG A 85 8.51 0.73 -15.39
C ARG A 85 7.38 -0.29 -15.59
N LEU A 86 6.14 0.15 -15.52
CA LEU A 86 4.97 -0.71 -15.72
C LEU A 86 4.83 -1.16 -17.19
N SER A 87 4.48 -2.43 -17.36
CA SER A 87 4.01 -2.97 -18.64
C SER A 87 2.56 -2.52 -18.92
N GLU A 88 1.97 -2.96 -20.03
CA GLU A 88 0.53 -2.81 -20.25
C GLU A 88 -0.30 -3.50 -19.15
N TYR A 89 0.06 -4.73 -18.79
CA TYR A 89 -0.61 -5.46 -17.70
C TYR A 89 -0.40 -4.80 -16.34
N GLY A 90 0.78 -4.21 -16.10
CA GLY A 90 1.06 -3.45 -14.89
C GLY A 90 0.16 -2.22 -14.74
N ARG A 91 -0.02 -1.47 -15.84
CA ARG A 91 -0.92 -0.30 -15.88
C ARG A 91 -2.37 -0.69 -15.66
N ILE A 92 -2.84 -1.75 -16.34
CA ILE A 92 -4.19 -2.29 -16.11
C ILE A 92 -4.37 -2.67 -14.64
N ALA A 93 -3.39 -3.37 -14.05
CA ALA A 93 -3.48 -3.78 -12.65
C ALA A 93 -3.53 -2.57 -11.70
N GLU A 94 -2.71 -1.54 -11.95
CA GLU A 94 -2.72 -0.29 -11.18
C GLU A 94 -4.06 0.44 -11.31
N ASP A 95 -4.58 0.60 -12.52
CA ASP A 95 -5.86 1.25 -12.78
C ASP A 95 -7.00 0.51 -12.08
N GLU A 96 -7.03 -0.81 -12.14
CA GLU A 96 -8.03 -1.64 -11.46
C GLU A 96 -7.94 -1.50 -9.94
N LEU A 97 -6.73 -1.48 -9.36
CA LEU A 97 -6.54 -1.22 -7.93
C LEU A 97 -7.10 0.15 -7.55
N ARG A 98 -6.77 1.20 -8.29
CA ARG A 98 -7.32 2.55 -8.07
C ARG A 98 -8.85 2.58 -8.18
N ASN A 99 -9.42 1.75 -9.05
CA ASN A 99 -10.86 1.69 -9.31
C ASN A 99 -11.63 0.71 -8.40
N ILE A 100 -10.98 -0.05 -7.50
CA ILE A 100 -11.66 -0.96 -6.57
C ILE A 100 -12.79 -0.26 -5.79
N PRO A 101 -12.60 0.93 -5.18
CA PRO A 101 -13.67 1.60 -4.43
C PRO A 101 -14.91 1.94 -5.28
N ALA A 102 -14.73 2.14 -6.59
CA ALA A 102 -15.84 2.41 -7.51
C ALA A 102 -16.59 1.12 -7.90
N HIS A 103 -15.89 0.00 -8.01
CA HIS A 103 -16.46 -1.31 -8.34
C HIS A 103 -17.25 -1.93 -7.18
N TYR A 104 -16.74 -1.81 -5.96
CA TYR A 104 -17.35 -2.35 -4.76
C TYR A 104 -17.99 -1.22 -3.96
N ARG A 105 -19.32 -1.08 -4.06
CA ARG A 105 -20.15 0.03 -3.55
C ARG A 105 -19.96 0.35 -2.05
N GLY A 106 -18.84 1.01 -1.72
CA GLY A 106 -18.54 1.66 -0.44
C GLY A 106 -18.15 0.74 0.73
N ASN A 107 -18.21 -0.58 0.60
CA ASN A 107 -17.81 -1.50 1.67
C ASN A 107 -16.35 -1.95 1.58
N VAL A 108 -15.68 -1.66 0.46
CA VAL A 108 -14.29 -2.05 0.21
C VAL A 108 -13.52 -0.83 -0.24
N LEU A 109 -12.46 -0.48 0.50
CA LEU A 109 -11.54 0.60 0.18
C LEU A 109 -10.12 0.03 0.03
N ILE A 110 -9.30 0.71 -0.75
CA ILE A 110 -7.85 0.49 -0.73
C ILE A 110 -7.20 1.64 0.03
N ASP A 111 -6.41 1.29 1.04
CA ASP A 111 -5.60 2.25 1.78
C ASP A 111 -4.27 2.52 1.07
N ASN A 112 -3.54 1.46 0.73
CA ASN A 112 -2.27 1.56 0.03
C ASN A 112 -2.00 0.31 -0.83
N PHE A 113 -1.23 0.45 -1.91
CA PHE A 113 -0.80 -0.66 -2.74
C PHE A 113 0.52 -0.36 -3.46
N VAL A 114 1.21 -1.43 -3.89
CA VAL A 114 2.39 -1.35 -4.76
C VAL A 114 2.37 -2.48 -5.78
N VAL A 115 2.65 -2.14 -7.03
CA VAL A 115 2.81 -3.09 -8.14
C VAL A 115 4.30 -3.33 -8.38
N MET A 116 4.74 -4.58 -8.21
CA MET A 116 6.09 -5.05 -8.51
C MET A 116 6.05 -5.91 -9.78
N PRO A 117 7.19 -6.18 -10.44
CA PRO A 117 7.23 -6.94 -11.70
C PRO A 117 6.41 -8.22 -11.73
N ASN A 118 6.43 -8.99 -10.63
CA ASN A 118 5.78 -10.30 -10.54
C ASN A 118 4.77 -10.44 -9.39
N HIS A 119 4.48 -9.37 -8.66
CA HIS A 119 3.53 -9.42 -7.55
C HIS A 119 2.97 -8.05 -7.20
N ILE A 120 1.85 -8.04 -6.50
CA ILE A 120 1.19 -6.84 -6.01
C ILE A 120 1.00 -7.01 -4.50
N HIS A 121 1.26 -5.95 -3.75
CA HIS A 121 0.87 -5.84 -2.35
C HIS A 121 -0.20 -4.77 -2.21
N ALA A 122 -1.22 -5.03 -1.39
CA ALA A 122 -2.28 -4.07 -1.11
C ALA A 122 -2.77 -4.20 0.33
N ILE A 123 -3.19 -3.09 0.91
CA ILE A 123 -3.94 -3.01 2.15
C ILE A 123 -5.39 -2.68 1.79
N ILE A 124 -6.27 -3.65 2.01
CA ILE A 124 -7.70 -3.56 1.71
C ILE A 124 -8.45 -3.35 3.02
N LEU A 125 -9.34 -2.37 3.06
CA LEU A 125 -10.25 -2.13 4.17
C LEU A 125 -11.63 -2.65 3.80
N ILE A 126 -12.17 -3.54 4.62
CA ILE A 126 -13.58 -3.93 4.58
C ILE A 126 -14.28 -3.23 5.73
N ALA A 127 -15.32 -2.44 5.43
CA ALA A 127 -16.11 -1.74 6.44
C ALA A 127 -17.58 -1.72 6.03
N ASP A 128 -18.48 -2.09 6.94
CA ASP A 128 -19.90 -1.87 6.74
C ASP A 128 -20.20 -0.37 6.68
N HIS A 129 -21.14 0.01 5.82
CA HIS A 129 -21.82 1.31 5.90
C HIS A 129 -22.50 1.43 7.27
N LYS A 130 -21.78 1.90 8.29
CA LYS A 130 -22.45 2.66 9.34
C LYS A 130 -22.98 3.92 8.67
N ARG A 131 -24.26 3.91 8.30
CA ARG A 131 -25.04 5.14 8.31
C ARG A 131 -24.73 5.80 9.64
N ASP A 132 -24.21 7.03 9.61
CA ASP A 132 -24.12 7.88 10.78
C ASP A 132 -25.55 8.15 11.29
N ALA A 133 -26.09 7.18 12.02
CA ALA A 133 -27.26 7.34 12.85
C ALA A 133 -26.84 8.18 14.04
N GLY A 134 -27.08 9.48 13.93
CA GLY A 134 -27.33 10.37 15.06
C GLY A 134 -26.21 10.50 16.07
N ARG A 135 -25.31 11.45 15.83
CA ARG A 135 -24.75 12.23 16.94
C ARG A 135 -25.84 13.16 17.49
N ALA A 136 -26.89 12.58 18.10
CA ALA A 136 -27.72 13.30 19.04
C ALA A 136 -26.85 13.50 20.30
N ASN A 137 -26.47 14.74 20.56
CA ASN A 137 -25.75 15.14 21.75
C ASN A 137 -26.70 15.07 22.97
N PRO A 138 -26.57 14.14 23.93
CA PRO A 138 -27.37 14.15 25.13
C PRO A 138 -26.61 14.94 26.20
N THR A 139 -26.58 16.27 26.07
CA THR A 139 -26.18 17.15 27.17
C THR A 139 -27.24 18.22 27.39
N GLY A 140 -28.47 17.77 27.65
CA GLY A 140 -29.43 18.53 28.44
C GLY A 140 -29.18 18.22 29.92
N ARG A 141 -28.33 19.00 30.58
CA ARG A 141 -28.34 19.04 32.06
C ARG A 141 -29.62 19.77 32.46
N ALA A 142 -30.54 19.04 33.06
CA ALA A 142 -31.66 19.59 33.83
C ALA A 142 -31.55 19.07 35.27
N ASN A 143 -31.18 19.99 36.17
CA ASN A 143 -31.57 20.14 37.58
C ASN A 143 -31.17 19.06 38.62
N PRO A 144 -31.18 19.35 39.94
CA PRO A 144 -32.04 20.27 40.71
C PRO A 144 -31.70 21.76 40.67
#